data_AF-A0A537W386-F1
#
_entry.id   AF-A0A537W386-F1
#
_cell.length_a   1.000
_cell.length_b   1.000
_cell.length_c   1.000
_cell.angle_alpha   90.00
_cell.angle_beta   90.00
_cell.angle_gamma   90.00
#
_symmetry.space_group_name_H-M   'P 1'
#
loop_
_entity.id
_entity.type
_entity.pdbx_description
1 polymer ?
#
loop_
_entity_poly.entity_id
_entity_poly.type
_entity_poly.pdbx_seq_one_letter_code
_entity_poly.pdbx_strand_id
1 'polypeptide(L)'
;ETYETRERLVERYSLGLQSFRPIDPPDRLWETEPDRCCHIRKVEPLERALAGYEAWITGIRREQSPTRANAQKIEWSDRYGVWKVQPLVDWDKKRVQAYIHVNEIPYNPLHDAGYPSIGCIPCTRPVGAGEDERAGRWAGSDKLECGIHINAPLIKESND
;
A
#
# COMPACT_ATOMS: atom_id res chain seq x y z
N GLU A 1 9.23 -9.85 9.40
CA GLU A 1 9.92 -9.10 8.33
C GLU A 1 9.40 -7.67 8.14
N THR A 2 8.12 -7.44 7.77
CA THR A 2 7.62 -6.06 7.52
C THR A 2 7.70 -5.16 8.76
N TYR A 3 7.32 -5.68 9.93
CA TYR A 3 7.42 -4.93 11.19
C TYR A 3 8.86 -4.61 11.57
N GLU A 4 9.77 -5.57 11.44
CA GLU A 4 11.19 -5.39 11.73
C GLU A 4 11.84 -4.36 10.78
N THR A 5 11.51 -4.42 9.49
CA THR A 5 11.97 -3.44 8.49
C THR A 5 11.48 -2.03 8.85
N ARG A 6 10.22 -1.91 9.30
CA ARG A 6 9.66 -0.64 9.78
C ARG A 6 10.46 -0.10 10.96
N GLU A 7 10.75 -0.91 11.98
CA GLU A 7 11.54 -0.47 13.14
C GLU A 7 12.93 0.02 12.73
N ARG A 8 13.62 -0.72 11.85
CA ARG A 8 14.93 -0.31 11.32
C ARG A 8 14.89 1.05 10.60
N LEU A 9 13.82 1.31 9.85
CA LEU A 9 13.62 2.60 9.17
C LEU A 9 13.31 3.73 10.16
N VAL A 10 12.46 3.45 11.14
CA VAL A 10 12.11 4.41 12.21
C VAL A 10 13.37 4.82 12.98
N GLU A 11 14.20 3.86 13.35
CA GLU A 11 15.45 4.09 14.05
C GLU A 11 16.45 4.87 13.17
N ARG A 12 16.75 4.39 11.95
CA ARG A 12 17.74 5.00 11.05
C ARG A 12 17.45 6.47 10.74
N TYR A 13 16.17 6.81 10.56
CA TYR A 13 15.76 8.16 10.16
C TYR A 13 15.09 8.96 11.29
N SER A 14 15.10 8.44 12.53
CA SER A 14 14.48 9.07 13.70
C SER A 14 13.02 9.52 13.43
N LEU A 15 12.23 8.64 12.84
CA LEU A 15 10.87 8.98 12.38
C LEU A 15 9.85 8.92 13.52
N GLY A 16 8.95 9.91 13.57
CA GLY A 16 7.76 9.85 14.40
C GLY A 16 6.70 8.92 13.79
N LEU A 17 6.78 7.62 14.07
CA LEU A 17 5.81 6.65 13.56
C LEU A 17 4.46 6.76 14.28
N GLN A 18 3.39 7.06 13.53
CA GLN A 18 2.01 6.93 13.99
C GLN A 18 1.41 5.62 13.46
N SER A 19 0.82 4.82 14.36
CA SER A 19 0.20 3.53 14.01
C SER A 19 -1.31 3.58 14.25
N PHE A 20 -2.08 3.39 13.18
CA PHE A 20 -3.54 3.29 13.22
C PHE A 20 -3.96 1.84 13.03
N ARG A 21 -4.81 1.34 13.93
CA ARG A 21 -5.30 -0.05 13.93
C ARG A 21 -6.80 -0.10 13.72
N PRO A 22 -7.33 -1.17 13.09
CA PRO A 22 -8.76 -1.42 13.06
C PRO A 22 -9.32 -1.58 14.48
N ILE A 23 -10.59 -1.21 14.67
CA ILE A 23 -11.32 -1.42 15.92
C ILE A 23 -12.09 -2.74 15.78
N ASP A 24 -11.83 -3.69 16.69
CA ASP A 24 -12.50 -5.00 16.81
C ASP A 24 -12.82 -5.71 15.48
N PRO A 25 -11.83 -5.94 14.60
CA PRO A 25 -12.12 -6.47 13.30
C PRO A 25 -12.46 -7.98 13.36
N PRO A 26 -13.50 -8.46 12.66
CA PRO A 26 -13.78 -9.89 12.56
C PRO A 26 -12.58 -10.66 12.00
N ASP A 27 -12.32 -11.85 12.53
CA ASP A 27 -11.19 -12.67 12.11
C ASP A 27 -11.45 -13.32 10.73
N ARG A 28 -10.37 -13.66 10.02
CA ARG A 28 -10.38 -14.42 8.76
C ARG A 28 -11.23 -13.87 7.60
N LEU A 29 -11.67 -12.60 7.64
CA LEU A 29 -12.41 -11.96 6.53
C LEU A 29 -11.67 -11.98 5.18
N TRP A 30 -10.35 -12.19 5.16
CA TRP A 30 -9.60 -12.31 3.90
C TRP A 30 -9.96 -13.54 3.07
N GLU A 31 -10.60 -14.54 3.67
CA GLU A 31 -10.99 -15.79 2.99
C GLU A 31 -12.35 -15.66 2.29
N THR A 32 -13.25 -14.87 2.87
CA THR A 32 -14.65 -14.76 2.43
C THR A 32 -14.99 -13.41 1.82
N GLU A 33 -14.49 -12.32 2.42
CA GLU A 33 -14.84 -10.93 2.08
C GLU A 33 -13.57 -10.06 2.01
N PRO A 34 -12.65 -10.31 1.05
CA PRO A 34 -11.33 -9.68 1.01
C PRO A 34 -11.37 -8.15 0.83
N ASP A 35 -12.41 -7.62 0.18
CA ASP A 35 -12.64 -6.18 0.06
C ASP A 35 -13.04 -5.56 1.40
N ARG A 36 -14.01 -6.15 2.10
CA ARG A 36 -14.41 -5.73 3.45
C ARG A 36 -13.27 -5.85 4.45
N CYS A 37 -12.47 -6.92 4.34
CA CYS A 37 -11.25 -7.10 5.11
C CYS A 37 -10.27 -5.94 4.90
N CYS A 38 -10.00 -5.57 3.64
CA CYS A 38 -9.15 -4.44 3.32
C CYS A 38 -9.76 -3.10 3.77
N HIS A 39 -11.07 -2.92 3.66
CA HIS A 39 -11.75 -1.72 4.10
C HIS A 39 -11.53 -1.50 5.61
N ILE A 40 -11.91 -2.47 6.44
CA ILE A 40 -11.81 -2.40 7.90
C ILE A 40 -10.36 -2.27 8.36
N ARG A 41 -9.43 -3.03 7.76
CA ARG A 41 -8.04 -3.11 8.24
C ARG A 41 -7.10 -2.07 7.63
N LYS A 42 -7.51 -1.37 6.57
CA LYS A 42 -6.62 -0.47 5.81
C LYS A 42 -7.25 0.84 5.43
N VAL A 43 -8.44 0.82 4.82
CA VAL A 43 -9.05 2.05 4.29
C VAL A 43 -9.60 2.90 5.43
N GLU A 44 -10.40 2.33 6.32
CA GLU A 44 -10.97 3.05 7.47
C GLU A 44 -9.89 3.62 8.41
N PRO A 45 -8.85 2.86 8.82
CA PRO A 45 -7.84 3.41 9.72
C PRO A 45 -7.03 4.54 9.06
N LEU A 46 -6.85 4.49 7.74
CA LEU A 46 -6.18 5.52 6.99
C LEU A 46 -7.04 6.78 6.85
N GLU A 47 -8.34 6.64 6.63
CA GLU A 47 -9.28 7.75 6.61
C GLU A 47 -9.21 8.55 7.93
N ARG A 48 -9.28 7.85 9.07
CA ARG A 48 -9.09 8.47 10.39
C ARG A 48 -7.73 9.14 10.53
N ALA A 49 -6.67 8.51 10.02
CA ALA A 49 -5.33 9.06 10.08
C ALA A 49 -5.18 10.36 9.28
N LEU A 50 -5.86 10.47 8.13
CA LEU A 50 -5.73 11.60 7.21
C LEU A 50 -6.66 12.78 7.54
N ALA A 51 -7.70 12.60 8.36
CA ALA A 51 -8.70 13.61 8.65
C ALA A 51 -8.16 14.95 9.18
N GLY A 52 -6.93 14.99 9.71
CA GLY A 52 -6.25 16.20 10.20
C GLY A 52 -5.17 16.76 9.28
N TYR A 53 -5.03 16.25 8.06
CA TYR A 53 -3.95 16.63 7.14
C TYR A 53 -4.51 17.18 5.83
N GLU A 54 -3.75 18.05 5.15
CA GLU A 54 -4.12 18.60 3.84
C GLU A 54 -3.50 17.80 2.68
N ALA A 55 -2.44 17.04 2.96
CA ALA A 55 -1.74 16.25 1.98
C ALA A 55 -1.09 15.00 2.59
N TRP A 56 -0.83 14.00 1.75
CA TRP A 56 -0.07 12.80 2.09
C TRP A 56 0.86 12.39 0.95
N ILE A 57 1.99 11.77 1.31
CA ILE A 57 2.99 11.28 0.37
C ILE A 57 2.86 9.76 0.24
N THR A 58 2.85 9.25 -0.99
CA THR A 58 2.77 7.81 -1.26
C THR A 58 3.88 7.33 -2.20
N GLY A 59 4.24 6.05 -2.09
CA GLY A 59 5.24 5.38 -2.94
C GLY A 59 4.68 4.75 -4.22
N ILE A 60 3.58 5.27 -4.76
CA ILE A 60 2.98 4.78 -6.02
C ILE A 60 3.94 5.05 -7.18
N ARG A 61 4.05 4.07 -8.09
CA ARG A 61 4.74 4.18 -9.38
C ARG A 61 3.85 3.64 -10.50
N ARG A 62 3.93 4.23 -11.71
CA ARG A 62 3.08 3.86 -12.84
C ARG A 62 3.26 2.42 -13.31
N GLU A 63 4.49 1.90 -13.25
CA GLU A 63 4.85 0.53 -13.65
C GLU A 63 4.32 -0.57 -12.72
N GLN A 64 3.78 -0.22 -11.54
CA GLN A 64 3.40 -1.23 -10.54
C GLN A 64 2.14 -2.02 -10.91
N SER A 65 1.21 -1.42 -11.65
CA SER A 65 -0.03 -2.08 -12.11
C SER A 65 -0.72 -1.27 -13.20
N PRO A 66 -1.58 -1.91 -14.03
CA PRO A 66 -2.37 -1.21 -15.04
C PRO A 66 -3.22 -0.07 -14.46
N THR A 67 -3.79 -0.28 -13.26
CA THR A 67 -4.59 0.72 -12.54
C THR A 67 -3.81 1.97 -12.13
N ARG A 68 -2.47 1.93 -12.13
CA ARG A 68 -1.59 3.03 -11.73
C ARG A 68 -0.91 3.73 -12.90
N ALA A 69 -1.07 3.22 -14.13
CA ALA A 69 -0.37 3.72 -15.31
C ALA A 69 -0.54 5.23 -15.55
N ASN A 70 -1.69 5.78 -15.16
CA ASN A 70 -2.03 7.19 -15.34
C ASN A 70 -1.90 8.05 -14.06
N ALA A 71 -1.29 7.52 -12.99
CA ALA A 71 -1.11 8.26 -11.74
C ALA A 71 -0.34 9.58 -11.97
N GLN A 72 -0.79 10.66 -11.34
CA GLN A 72 -0.19 11.98 -11.47
C GLN A 72 0.85 12.25 -10.37
N LYS A 73 1.78 13.20 -10.56
CA LYS A 73 2.72 13.56 -9.47
C LYS A 73 1.99 14.15 -8.26
N ILE A 74 0.92 14.88 -8.52
CA ILE A 74 0.04 15.48 -7.52
C ILE A 74 -1.39 15.23 -8.02
N GLU A 75 -2.24 14.66 -7.19
CA GLU A 75 -3.65 14.43 -7.49
C GLU A 75 -4.51 14.70 -6.25
N TRP A 76 -5.73 15.19 -6.43
CA TRP A 76 -6.69 15.30 -5.32
C TRP A 76 -7.27 13.93 -4.99
N SER A 77 -7.37 13.59 -3.71
CA SER A 77 -8.07 12.38 -3.27
C SER A 77 -9.47 12.73 -2.77
N ASP A 78 -10.48 12.48 -3.58
CA ASP A 78 -11.89 12.69 -3.22
C ASP A 78 -12.32 11.82 -2.04
N ARG A 79 -11.72 10.62 -1.93
CA ARG A 79 -11.98 9.69 -0.83
C ARG A 79 -11.60 10.28 0.54
N TYR A 80 -10.45 10.91 0.62
CA TYR A 80 -9.87 11.35 1.90
C TYR A 80 -9.92 12.87 2.09
N GLY A 81 -10.28 13.64 1.05
CA GLY A 81 -10.29 15.10 1.09
C GLY A 81 -8.90 15.71 1.25
N VAL A 82 -7.86 15.09 0.68
CA VAL A 82 -6.46 15.54 0.78
C VAL A 82 -5.73 15.47 -0.55
N TRP A 83 -4.68 16.27 -0.71
CA TRP A 83 -3.75 16.17 -1.83
C TRP A 83 -2.82 14.95 -1.70
N LYS A 84 -2.77 14.12 -2.74
CA LYS A 84 -1.85 13.00 -2.84
C LYS A 84 -0.62 13.37 -3.66
N VAL A 85 0.55 13.28 -3.03
CA VAL A 85 1.85 13.56 -3.64
C VAL A 85 2.59 12.23 -3.89
N GLN A 86 3.10 12.06 -5.11
CA GLN A 86 3.69 10.80 -5.60
C GLN A 86 5.10 11.07 -6.19
N PRO A 87 6.13 11.28 -5.35
CA PRO A 87 7.46 11.70 -5.80
C PRO A 87 8.16 10.68 -6.71
N LEU A 88 7.79 9.40 -6.57
CA LEU A 88 8.40 8.27 -7.30
C LEU A 88 7.54 7.81 -8.48
N VAL A 89 6.51 8.56 -8.88
CA VAL A 89 5.49 8.09 -9.84
C VAL A 89 6.07 7.68 -11.20
N ASP A 90 7.17 8.31 -11.60
CA ASP A 90 7.92 8.12 -12.84
C ASP A 90 9.18 7.26 -12.68
N TRP A 91 9.43 6.71 -11.49
CA TRP A 91 10.55 5.81 -11.26
C TRP A 91 10.21 4.39 -11.69
N ASP A 92 11.18 3.74 -12.34
CA ASP A 92 11.13 2.31 -12.58
C ASP A 92 11.72 1.51 -11.40
N LYS A 93 11.54 0.19 -11.42
CA LYS A 93 12.03 -0.68 -10.35
C LYS A 93 13.55 -0.64 -10.24
N LYS A 94 14.25 -0.59 -11.37
CA LYS A 94 15.71 -0.56 -11.41
C LYS A 94 16.24 0.66 -10.67
N ARG A 95 15.63 1.83 -10.90
CA ARG A 95 15.98 3.08 -10.24
C ARG A 95 15.70 3.03 -8.74
N VAL A 96 14.56 2.46 -8.32
CA VAL A 96 14.25 2.27 -6.89
C VAL A 96 15.30 1.37 -6.23
N GLN A 97 15.62 0.23 -6.84
CA GLN A 97 16.61 -0.73 -6.32
C GLN A 97 18.02 -0.12 -6.25
N ALA A 98 18.44 0.58 -7.30
CA ALA A 98 19.72 1.29 -7.31
C ALA A 98 19.79 2.34 -6.19
N TYR A 99 18.71 3.10 -5.97
CA TYR A 99 18.67 4.09 -4.90
C TYR A 99 18.72 3.46 -3.50
N ILE A 100 18.00 2.35 -3.28
CA ILE A 100 18.07 1.59 -2.04
C ILE A 100 19.50 1.11 -1.78
N HIS A 101 20.16 0.55 -2.80
CA HIS A 101 21.50 0.00 -2.67
C HIS A 101 22.56 1.08 -2.41
N VAL A 102 22.58 2.15 -3.23
CA VAL A 102 23.56 3.24 -3.13
C VAL A 102 23.47 3.97 -1.79
N ASN A 103 22.26 4.10 -1.23
CA ASN A 103 22.04 4.81 0.04
C ASN A 103 21.93 3.87 1.25
N GLU A 104 22.19 2.58 1.05
CA GLU A 104 22.15 1.53 2.08
C GLU A 104 20.84 1.58 2.89
N ILE A 105 19.71 1.76 2.20
CA ILE A 105 18.41 1.90 2.84
C ILE A 105 17.96 0.51 3.32
N PRO A 106 17.59 0.35 4.60
CA PRO A 106 16.93 -0.87 5.07
C PRO A 106 15.72 -1.22 4.20
N TYR A 107 15.73 -2.39 3.58
CA TYR A 107 14.59 -2.91 2.82
C TYR A 107 14.12 -4.25 3.39
N ASN A 108 12.92 -4.67 2.97
CA ASN A 108 12.29 -5.87 3.48
C ASN A 108 12.97 -7.12 2.89
N PRO A 109 13.51 -8.04 3.72
CA PRO A 109 14.24 -9.23 3.23
C PRO A 109 13.37 -10.18 2.40
N LEU A 110 12.03 -10.07 2.48
CA LEU A 110 11.14 -10.84 1.62
C LEU A 110 11.34 -10.51 0.12
N HIS A 111 11.88 -9.34 -0.22
CA HIS A 111 12.24 -9.06 -1.62
C HIS A 111 13.26 -10.05 -2.17
N ASP A 112 14.22 -10.48 -1.36
CA ASP A 112 15.24 -11.48 -1.75
C ASP A 112 14.67 -12.90 -1.73
N ALA A 113 13.58 -13.12 -0.97
CA ALA A 113 12.85 -14.37 -0.92
C ALA A 113 11.76 -14.49 -2.02
N GLY A 114 11.81 -13.66 -3.06
CA GLY A 114 10.90 -13.75 -4.21
C GLY A 114 9.55 -13.03 -4.02
N TYR A 115 9.44 -12.09 -3.10
CA TYR A 115 8.25 -11.25 -2.91
C TYR A 115 8.46 -9.83 -3.48
N PRO A 116 8.24 -9.60 -4.80
CA PRO A 116 8.40 -8.27 -5.37
C PRO A 116 7.32 -7.26 -4.92
N SER A 117 6.14 -7.73 -4.52
CA SER A 117 5.07 -6.91 -3.94
C SER A 117 4.60 -7.51 -2.62
N ILE A 118 4.79 -6.77 -1.51
CA ILE A 118 4.52 -7.25 -0.16
C ILE A 118 3.23 -6.62 0.39
N GLY A 119 2.36 -7.44 0.97
CA GLY A 119 1.11 -7.03 1.61
C GLY A 119 0.93 -7.68 2.98
N CYS A 120 -0.31 -8.03 3.31
CA CYS A 120 -0.61 -8.82 4.50
C CYS A 120 -0.25 -10.29 4.25
N ILE A 121 0.22 -11.01 5.28
CA ILE A 121 0.60 -12.43 5.22
C ILE A 121 -0.43 -13.29 4.47
N PRO A 122 -1.75 -13.28 4.79
CA PRO A 122 -2.69 -14.18 4.14
C PRO A 122 -3.02 -13.84 2.68
N CYS A 123 -2.58 -12.67 2.19
CA CYS A 123 -2.91 -12.19 0.84
C CYS A 123 -1.67 -11.93 -0.01
N THR A 124 -0.52 -12.49 0.37
CA THR A 124 0.77 -12.29 -0.30
C THR A 124 1.52 -13.61 -0.37
N ARG A 125 1.94 -14.00 -1.58
CA ARG A 125 2.83 -15.15 -1.85
C ARG A 125 4.05 -14.70 -2.68
N PRO A 126 5.14 -15.48 -2.73
CA PRO A 126 6.22 -15.19 -3.67
C PRO A 126 5.75 -15.47 -5.11
N VAL A 127 6.46 -14.89 -6.08
CA VAL A 127 6.18 -15.09 -7.52
C VAL A 127 7.29 -15.89 -8.18
N GLY A 128 6.94 -16.70 -9.17
CA GLY A 128 7.88 -17.43 -10.01
C GLY A 128 8.58 -16.55 -11.04
N ALA A 129 9.57 -17.12 -11.72
CA ALA A 129 10.28 -16.43 -12.80
C ALA A 129 9.32 -16.09 -13.94
N GLY A 130 9.31 -14.82 -14.36
CA GLY A 130 8.47 -14.32 -15.45
C GLY A 130 7.02 -14.01 -15.07
N GLU A 131 6.59 -14.32 -13.84
CA GLU A 131 5.30 -13.84 -13.32
C GLU A 131 5.32 -12.30 -13.12
N ASP A 132 4.16 -11.68 -13.26
CA ASP A 132 3.96 -10.27 -12.92
C ASP A 132 4.32 -10.00 -11.45
N GLU A 133 4.88 -8.82 -11.16
CA GLU A 133 5.37 -8.47 -9.81
C GLU A 133 4.27 -8.43 -8.75
N ARG A 134 3.01 -8.27 -9.16
CA ARG A 134 1.85 -8.29 -8.27
C ARG A 134 1.05 -9.58 -8.37
N ALA A 135 1.46 -10.57 -9.16
CA ALA A 135 0.79 -11.88 -9.25
C ALA A 135 0.70 -12.61 -7.90
N GLY A 136 1.58 -12.27 -6.96
CA GLY A 136 1.54 -12.79 -5.59
C GLY A 136 0.49 -12.15 -4.68
N ARG A 137 -0.18 -11.06 -5.11
CA ARG A 137 -1.18 -10.33 -4.33
C ARG A 137 -2.58 -10.85 -4.65
N TRP A 138 -3.30 -11.31 -3.62
CA TRP A 138 -4.65 -11.89 -3.79
C TRP A 138 -4.69 -12.98 -4.88
N ALA A 139 -3.66 -13.83 -4.93
CA ALA A 139 -3.57 -14.89 -5.93
C ALA A 139 -4.81 -15.79 -5.90
N GLY A 140 -5.40 -16.04 -7.07
CA GLY A 140 -6.65 -16.81 -7.19
C GLY A 140 -7.94 -15.98 -7.05
N SER A 141 -7.85 -14.65 -7.07
CA SER A 141 -8.98 -13.71 -7.05
C SER A 141 -8.83 -12.65 -8.14
N ASP A 142 -9.94 -12.06 -8.60
CA ASP A 142 -9.95 -10.94 -9.56
C ASP A 142 -9.54 -9.58 -8.94
N LYS A 143 -9.19 -9.58 -7.66
CA LYS A 143 -8.89 -8.37 -6.89
C LYS A 143 -7.52 -7.78 -7.24
N LEU A 144 -7.52 -6.57 -7.80
CA LEU A 144 -6.29 -5.89 -8.25
C LEU A 144 -5.70 -4.91 -7.21
N GLU A 145 -6.54 -4.27 -6.41
CA GLU A 145 -6.13 -3.21 -5.48
C GLU A 145 -6.73 -3.39 -4.08
N CYS A 146 -6.14 -2.73 -3.09
CA CYS A 146 -6.56 -2.83 -1.68
C CYS A 146 -7.56 -1.78 -1.22
N GLY A 147 -8.00 -0.87 -2.10
CA GLY A 147 -8.89 0.23 -1.72
C GLY A 147 -8.18 1.51 -1.26
N ILE A 148 -6.96 1.42 -0.71
CA ILE A 148 -6.21 2.59 -0.19
C ILE A 148 -6.09 3.71 -1.23
N HIS A 149 -5.87 3.38 -2.50
CA HIS A 149 -5.56 4.35 -3.55
C HIS A 149 -6.70 4.58 -4.53
N ILE A 150 -7.90 4.05 -4.25
CA ILE A 150 -9.05 4.20 -5.15
C ILE A 150 -9.63 5.61 -4.95
N ASN A 151 -9.60 6.40 -6.02
CA ASN A 151 -10.18 7.75 -6.03
C ASN A 151 -11.68 7.72 -6.36
N ALA A 152 -12.43 6.98 -5.56
CA ALA A 152 -13.88 7.00 -5.57
C ALA A 152 -14.35 7.55 -4.23
N PRO A 153 -15.32 8.49 -4.19
CA PRO A 153 -15.92 8.96 -2.95
C PRO A 153 -16.39 7.78 -2.10
N LEU A 154 -16.35 7.94 -0.78
CA LEU A 154 -17.09 7.02 0.09
C LEU A 154 -18.57 7.19 -0.22
N ILE A 155 -19.23 6.08 -0.59
CA ILE A 155 -20.69 6.06 -0.59
C ILE A 155 -21.06 6.17 0.89
N LYS A 156 -21.44 7.37 1.32
CA LYS A 156 -22.16 7.53 2.58
C LYS A 156 -23.48 6.82 2.35
N GLU A 157 -23.73 5.72 3.07
CA GLU A 157 -25.09 5.21 3.16
C GLU A 157 -25.96 6.38 3.63
N SER A 158 -26.88 6.80 2.77
CA SER A 158 -27.89 7.77 3.12
C SER A 158 -28.74 7.15 4.21
N ASN A 159 -28.61 7.66 5.44
CA ASN A 159 -29.65 7.48 6.44
C ASN A 159 -30.85 8.34 6.01
N ASP A 160 -31.66 7.79 5.10
CA ASP A 160 -33.07 8.15 4.94
C ASP A 160 -33.92 7.09 5.64
#